data_AF-A0A7R9M6T2-F1
#
_entry.id   AF-A0A7R9M6T2-F1
#
_cell.length_a   1.000
_cell.length_b   1.000
_cell.length_c   1.000
_cell.angle_alpha   90.00
_cell.angle_beta   90.00
_cell.angle_gamma   90.00
#
_symmetry.space_group_name_H-M   'P 1'
#
loop_
_entity.id
_entity.type
_entity.pdbx_description
1 polymer ?
#
loop_
_entity_poly.entity_id
_entity_poly.type
_entity_poly.pdbx_seq_one_letter_code
_entity_poly.pdbx_strand_id
1 'polypeptide(L)'
;MLKTLLRSGIRCQISDRVPYFETCGDFFARFVDQFESVSYGNKLFINYLLVFLQMKCSPLFKTKMFTEFVTTFRIIRLPFEEISIPMNDFLMPIESDCQTLEAYLKALLCGALQPKESPIMYLIAVHHLNHRLFRGKPEFSPKDKPIFDRLIRSVHNSKNDLLRQHLLRYSHFDPKQPYGMAISA
;
A
#
# COMPACT_ATOMS: atom_id res chain seq x y z
N MET A 1 23.53 5.42 8.65
CA MET A 1 23.02 5.92 7.35
C MET A 1 21.58 5.47 7.07
N LEU A 2 21.28 4.16 6.92
CA LEU A 2 19.91 3.66 6.71
C LEU A 2 18.94 4.07 7.84
N LYS A 3 19.28 3.78 9.10
CA LYS A 3 18.46 4.20 10.26
C LYS A 3 18.26 5.72 10.33
N THR A 4 19.19 6.50 9.78
CA THR A 4 19.11 7.97 9.76
C THR A 4 18.13 8.43 8.68
N LEU A 5 18.22 7.91 7.45
CA LEU A 5 17.28 8.19 6.35
C LEU A 5 15.86 7.69 6.65
N LEU A 6 15.73 6.53 7.30
CA LEU A 6 14.43 5.97 7.71
C LEU A 6 13.80 6.75 8.88
N ARG A 7 14.61 7.33 9.77
CA ARG A 7 14.13 8.15 10.91
C ARG A 7 13.96 9.62 10.56
N SER A 8 14.59 10.13 9.49
CA SER A 8 14.67 11.57 9.19
C SER A 8 13.42 12.18 8.57
N GLY A 9 12.24 11.53 8.65
CA GLY A 9 11.00 12.15 8.21
C GLY A 9 10.97 12.51 6.71
N ILE A 10 11.67 11.75 5.87
CA ILE A 10 11.71 11.99 4.42
C ILE A 10 10.28 12.03 3.88
N ARG A 11 9.92 13.17 3.28
CA ARG A 11 8.75 13.32 2.43
C ARG A 11 9.29 13.36 1.01
N CYS A 12 8.91 12.43 0.14
CA CYS A 12 9.16 12.60 -1.30
C CYS A 12 7.85 12.99 -1.99
N GLN A 13 7.90 14.05 -2.78
CA GLN A 13 6.94 14.30 -3.84
C GLN A 13 7.43 13.64 -5.11
N ILE A 14 6.51 13.15 -5.94
CA ILE A 14 6.90 12.49 -7.18
C ILE A 14 7.69 13.42 -8.10
N SER A 15 7.41 14.72 -8.06
CA SER A 15 8.03 15.77 -8.87
C SER A 15 9.34 16.31 -8.32
N ASP A 16 9.79 15.86 -7.14
CA ASP A 16 11.03 16.33 -6.54
C ASP A 16 12.21 16.01 -7.45
N ARG A 17 13.16 16.94 -7.61
CA ARG A 17 14.36 16.69 -8.40
C ARG A 17 15.35 15.83 -7.61
N VAL A 18 15.93 14.85 -8.29
CA VAL A 18 16.93 13.94 -7.71
C VAL A 18 18.16 13.94 -8.62
N PRO A 19 19.40 13.96 -8.10
CA PRO A 19 20.58 13.86 -8.94
C PRO A 19 20.50 12.66 -9.89
N TYR A 20 20.86 12.87 -11.16
CA TYR A 20 20.86 11.86 -12.23
C TYR A 20 19.47 11.38 -12.73
N PHE A 21 18.37 11.91 -12.20
CA PHE A 21 17.01 11.63 -12.66
C PHE A 21 16.24 12.94 -12.85
N GLU A 22 15.26 12.97 -13.76
CA GLU A 22 14.42 14.16 -13.91
C GLU A 22 13.57 14.38 -12.64
N THR A 23 12.99 13.31 -12.11
CA THR A 23 12.13 13.35 -10.93
C THR A 23 12.36 12.18 -9.95
N CYS A 24 11.88 12.32 -8.70
CA CYS A 24 11.82 11.26 -7.70
C CYS A 24 10.93 10.11 -8.17
N GLY A 25 9.91 10.39 -9.00
CA GLY A 25 9.11 9.39 -9.69
C GLY A 25 9.91 8.52 -10.65
N ASP A 26 10.81 9.12 -11.44
CA ASP A 26 11.67 8.39 -12.37
C ASP A 26 12.70 7.55 -11.61
N PHE A 27 13.28 8.13 -10.55
CA PHE A 27 14.15 7.38 -9.65
C PHE A 27 13.42 6.17 -9.06
N PHE A 28 12.20 6.36 -8.54
CA PHE A 28 11.40 5.28 -7.97
C PHE A 28 11.11 4.19 -8.99
N ALA A 29 10.69 4.54 -10.21
CA ALA A 29 10.43 3.55 -11.26
C ALA A 29 11.68 2.73 -11.57
N ARG A 30 12.83 3.39 -11.75
CA ARG A 30 14.11 2.71 -12.01
C ARG A 30 14.59 1.88 -10.83
N PHE A 31 14.31 2.34 -9.61
CA PHE A 31 14.60 1.60 -8.40
C PHE A 31 13.80 0.29 -8.32
N VAL A 32 12.51 0.32 -8.66
CA VAL A 32 11.66 -0.88 -8.70
C VAL A 32 12.08 -1.82 -9.83
N ASP A 33 12.38 -1.32 -11.03
CA ASP A 33 12.90 -2.13 -12.14
C ASP A 33 14.19 -2.88 -11.72
N GLN A 34 15.09 -2.17 -11.05
CA GLN A 34 16.34 -2.74 -10.54
C GLN A 34 16.07 -3.80 -9.45
N PHE A 35 15.06 -3.58 -8.59
CA PHE A 35 14.68 -4.55 -7.58
C PHE A 35 14.27 -5.88 -8.20
N GLU A 36 13.38 -5.84 -9.19
CA GLU A 36 12.90 -7.01 -9.91
C GLU A 36 14.02 -7.72 -10.65
N SER A 37 14.94 -6.96 -11.24
CA SER A 37 15.99 -7.50 -12.11
C SER A 37 17.15 -8.15 -11.36
N VAL A 38 17.60 -7.57 -10.23
CA VAL A 38 18.87 -8.00 -9.60
C VAL A 38 18.79 -8.31 -8.12
N SER A 39 17.80 -7.80 -7.39
CA SER A 39 17.77 -7.91 -5.93
C SER A 39 16.85 -9.03 -5.43
N TYR A 40 15.85 -9.43 -6.23
CA TYR A 40 14.99 -10.60 -6.03
C TYR A 40 14.62 -10.89 -4.56
N GLY A 41 13.93 -9.96 -3.91
CA GLY A 41 13.48 -10.15 -2.53
C GLY A 41 14.52 -9.83 -1.45
N ASN A 42 15.64 -9.17 -1.80
CA ASN A 42 16.58 -8.65 -0.82
C ASN A 42 15.87 -7.73 0.19
N LYS A 43 15.94 -8.12 1.47
CA LYS A 43 15.25 -7.47 2.60
C LYS A 43 15.63 -6.00 2.79
N LEU A 44 16.90 -5.65 2.53
CA LEU A 44 17.37 -4.27 2.62
C LEU A 44 16.75 -3.44 1.49
N PHE A 45 16.71 -3.99 0.27
CA PHE A 45 16.10 -3.33 -0.88
C PHE A 45 14.59 -3.11 -0.68
N ILE A 46 13.88 -4.11 -0.13
CA ILE A 46 12.46 -3.97 0.25
C ILE A 46 12.29 -2.82 1.25
N ASN A 47 13.14 -2.74 2.28
CA ASN A 47 13.06 -1.64 3.26
C ASN A 47 13.29 -0.26 2.63
N TYR A 48 14.14 -0.15 1.62
CA TYR A 48 14.31 1.09 0.85
C TYR A 48 13.07 1.39 -0.01
N LEU A 49 12.48 0.37 -0.66
CA LEU A 49 11.24 0.53 -1.42
C LEU A 49 10.11 1.09 -0.52
N LEU A 50 9.98 0.54 0.69
CA LEU A 50 8.96 0.95 1.64
C LEU A 50 9.07 2.43 2.02
N VAL A 51 10.22 3.09 1.88
CA VAL A 51 10.36 4.53 2.14
C VAL A 51 9.37 5.36 1.32
N PHE A 52 9.17 5.00 0.05
CA PHE A 52 8.29 5.70 -0.88
C PHE A 52 6.80 5.47 -0.59
N LEU A 53 6.49 4.39 0.12
CA LEU A 53 5.11 3.94 0.35
C LEU A 53 4.55 4.39 1.71
N GLN A 54 5.32 5.16 2.47
CA GLN A 54 4.83 5.82 3.69
C GLN A 54 3.78 6.88 3.35
N MET A 55 2.84 7.12 4.26
CA MET A 55 1.75 8.07 4.09
C MET A 55 2.20 9.54 4.03
N LYS A 56 3.44 9.82 4.44
CA LYS A 56 4.05 11.16 4.32
C LYS A 56 4.64 11.45 2.93
N CYS A 57 4.74 10.44 2.06
CA CYS A 57 5.15 10.59 0.66
C CYS A 57 3.93 10.77 -0.24
N SER A 58 4.16 11.22 -1.47
CA SER A 58 3.10 11.39 -2.47
C SER A 58 2.28 10.09 -2.66
N PRO A 59 0.94 10.15 -2.68
CA PRO A 59 0.09 8.99 -2.91
C PRO A 59 0.38 8.31 -4.27
N LEU A 60 0.89 9.07 -5.24
CA LEU A 60 1.24 8.59 -6.58
C LEU A 60 2.27 7.46 -6.56
N PHE A 61 3.17 7.39 -5.57
CA PHE A 61 4.06 6.23 -5.44
C PHE A 61 3.29 4.93 -5.18
N LYS A 62 2.27 4.98 -4.32
CA LYS A 62 1.41 3.83 -4.03
C LYS A 62 0.50 3.53 -5.21
N THR A 63 -0.03 4.56 -5.89
CA THR A 63 -0.76 4.36 -7.16
C THR A 63 0.09 3.59 -8.16
N LYS A 64 1.31 4.07 -8.47
CA LYS A 64 2.23 3.39 -9.40
C LYS A 64 2.60 1.99 -8.93
N MET A 65 2.87 1.80 -7.64
CA MET A 65 3.19 0.48 -7.09
C MET A 65 2.07 -0.54 -7.32
N PHE A 66 0.81 -0.13 -7.13
CA PHE A 66 -0.35 -1.01 -7.24
C PHE A 66 -0.92 -1.11 -8.67
N THR A 67 -0.44 -0.30 -9.62
CA THR A 67 -0.86 -0.35 -11.02
C THR A 67 0.23 -0.89 -11.95
N GLU A 68 1.42 -0.30 -11.90
CA GLU A 68 2.53 -0.58 -12.84
C GLU A 68 3.43 -1.70 -12.32
N PHE A 69 3.66 -1.75 -11.00
CA PHE A 69 4.61 -2.68 -10.36
C PHE A 69 3.92 -3.79 -9.55
N VAL A 70 2.69 -4.14 -9.91
CA VAL A 70 1.90 -5.12 -9.15
C VAL A 70 2.54 -6.52 -9.15
N THR A 71 3.31 -6.86 -10.19
CA THR A 71 4.04 -8.12 -10.33
C THR A 71 5.14 -8.26 -9.27
N THR A 72 5.70 -7.14 -8.84
CA THR A 72 6.78 -7.08 -7.85
C THR A 72 6.32 -7.61 -6.48
N PHE A 73 5.02 -7.58 -6.18
CA PHE A 73 4.50 -8.09 -4.90
C PHE A 73 4.90 -9.54 -4.61
N ARG A 74 5.08 -10.38 -5.63
CA ARG A 74 5.49 -11.79 -5.45
C ARG A 74 6.84 -11.95 -4.77
N ILE A 75 7.73 -10.99 -4.96
CA ILE A 75 9.09 -10.97 -4.43
C ILE A 75 9.25 -10.03 -3.23
N ILE A 76 8.21 -9.27 -2.85
CA ILE A 76 8.19 -8.46 -1.64
C ILE A 76 7.74 -9.31 -0.45
N ARG A 77 8.66 -10.13 0.05
CA ARG A 77 8.45 -10.99 1.22
C ARG A 77 9.34 -10.53 2.36
N LEU A 78 8.77 -9.71 3.24
CA LEU A 78 9.44 -9.22 4.44
C LEU A 78 8.55 -9.51 5.65
N PRO A 79 9.04 -10.25 6.67
CA PRO A 79 8.34 -10.40 7.94
C PRO A 79 8.09 -9.04 8.60
N PHE A 80 7.00 -8.90 9.36
CA PHE A 80 6.66 -7.63 10.00
C PHE A 80 7.74 -7.16 10.97
N GLU A 81 8.45 -8.08 11.61
CA GLU A 81 9.53 -7.84 12.56
C GLU A 81 10.80 -7.28 11.89
N GLU A 82 10.94 -7.46 10.58
CA GLU A 82 12.09 -7.01 9.79
C GLU A 82 11.84 -5.68 9.05
N ILE A 83 10.65 -5.10 9.23
CA ILE A 83 10.31 -3.77 8.72
C ILE A 83 11.04 -2.73 9.56
N SER A 84 11.85 -1.91 8.89
CA SER A 84 12.67 -0.88 9.53
C SER A 84 11.92 0.43 9.77
N ILE A 85 10.75 0.59 9.15
CA ILE A 85 9.85 1.74 9.28
C ILE A 85 8.67 1.35 10.19
N PRO A 86 8.28 2.18 11.17
CA PRO A 86 7.12 1.88 12.01
C PRO A 86 5.86 1.65 11.18
N MET A 87 5.08 0.60 11.50
CA MET A 87 3.88 0.27 10.72
C MET A 87 2.88 1.43 10.64
N ASN A 88 2.81 2.27 11.68
CA ASN A 88 1.95 3.44 11.71
C ASN A 88 2.24 4.44 10.56
N ASP A 89 3.48 4.54 10.08
CA ASP A 89 3.84 5.43 8.98
C ASP A 89 3.25 4.98 7.63
N PHE A 90 2.78 3.74 7.51
CA PHE A 90 2.05 3.23 6.34
C PHE A 90 0.53 3.26 6.50
N LEU A 91 0.04 3.27 7.75
CA LEU A 91 -1.38 3.16 8.06
C LEU A 91 -2.01 4.54 8.32
N MET A 92 -1.23 5.53 8.77
CA MET A 92 -1.74 6.84 9.16
C MET A 92 -1.02 8.01 8.46
N PRO A 93 -1.74 9.05 8.00
CA PRO A 93 -3.20 9.17 7.96
C PRO A 93 -3.87 8.18 7.00
N ILE A 94 -5.19 8.01 7.09
CA ILE A 94 -5.96 7.16 6.16
C ILE A 94 -5.88 7.75 4.75
N GLU A 95 -5.69 6.88 3.75
CA GLU A 95 -5.59 7.27 2.35
C GLU A 95 -6.86 7.98 1.88
N SER A 96 -6.67 9.15 1.27
CA SER A 96 -7.73 10.03 0.79
C SER A 96 -7.76 10.14 -0.73
N ASP A 97 -6.66 9.80 -1.40
CA ASP A 97 -6.56 9.83 -2.85
C ASP A 97 -7.37 8.70 -3.50
N CYS A 98 -8.36 9.08 -4.31
CA CYS A 98 -9.28 8.13 -4.94
C CYS A 98 -8.57 7.18 -5.91
N GLN A 99 -7.56 7.67 -6.65
CA GLN A 99 -6.82 6.85 -7.60
C GLN A 99 -6.05 5.74 -6.88
N THR A 100 -5.44 6.06 -5.74
CA THR A 100 -4.74 5.10 -4.88
C THR A 100 -5.71 4.04 -4.33
N LEU A 101 -6.88 4.45 -3.84
CA LEU A 101 -7.91 3.53 -3.34
C LEU A 101 -8.45 2.61 -4.44
N GLU A 102 -8.69 3.15 -5.65
CA GLU A 102 -9.06 2.35 -6.82
C GLU A 102 -7.97 1.34 -7.18
N ALA A 103 -6.69 1.75 -7.16
CA ALA A 103 -5.55 0.88 -7.42
C ALA A 103 -5.46 -0.26 -6.39
N TYR A 104 -5.63 0.05 -5.10
CA TYR A 104 -5.68 -0.95 -4.02
C TYR A 104 -6.79 -1.97 -4.26
N LEU A 105 -8.02 -1.50 -4.47
CA LEU A 105 -9.15 -2.41 -4.63
C LEU A 105 -9.02 -3.24 -5.90
N LYS A 106 -8.56 -2.64 -7.01
CA LYS A 106 -8.34 -3.36 -8.27
C LYS A 106 -7.34 -4.49 -8.09
N ALA A 107 -6.18 -4.22 -7.47
CA ALA A 107 -5.14 -5.22 -7.23
C ALA A 107 -5.63 -6.40 -6.38
N LEU A 108 -6.48 -6.12 -5.37
CA LEU A 108 -7.11 -7.16 -4.55
C LEU A 108 -8.15 -7.96 -5.33
N LEU A 109 -9.06 -7.31 -6.05
CA LEU A 109 -10.17 -7.96 -6.76
C LEU A 109 -9.70 -8.81 -7.94
N CYS A 110 -8.64 -8.39 -8.66
CA CYS A 110 -8.06 -9.20 -9.73
C CYS A 110 -7.13 -10.31 -9.22
N GLY A 111 -6.89 -10.35 -7.91
CA GLY A 111 -6.03 -11.34 -7.28
C GLY A 111 -4.54 -11.16 -7.53
N ALA A 112 -4.11 -9.99 -8.05
CA ALA A 112 -2.70 -9.67 -8.23
C ALA A 112 -2.00 -9.40 -6.89
N LEU A 113 -2.75 -8.94 -5.88
CA LEU A 113 -2.27 -8.82 -4.50
C LEU A 113 -2.91 -9.88 -3.61
N GLN A 114 -2.10 -10.88 -3.22
CA GLN A 114 -2.51 -11.97 -2.34
C GLN A 114 -1.86 -11.84 -0.96
N PRO A 115 -2.58 -12.18 0.12
CA PRO A 115 -2.08 -12.00 1.48
C PRO A 115 -0.89 -12.91 1.82
N LYS A 116 -0.77 -14.07 1.15
CA LYS A 116 0.36 -15.00 1.32
C LYS A 116 1.63 -14.54 0.59
N GLU A 117 1.50 -13.77 -0.48
CA GLU A 117 2.62 -13.37 -1.33
C GLU A 117 3.25 -12.07 -0.85
N SER A 118 2.42 -11.11 -0.42
CA SER A 118 2.86 -9.81 0.07
C SER A 118 1.98 -9.33 1.23
N PRO A 119 2.15 -9.90 2.44
CA PRO A 119 1.29 -9.62 3.59
C PRO A 119 1.28 -8.14 3.98
N ILE A 120 2.41 -7.44 3.86
CA ILE A 120 2.52 -6.01 4.18
C ILE A 120 1.66 -5.17 3.23
N MET A 121 1.81 -5.34 1.92
CA MET A 121 1.03 -4.57 0.94
C MET A 121 -0.46 -4.90 1.03
N TYR A 122 -0.78 -6.19 1.27
CA TYR A 122 -2.14 -6.63 1.48
C TYR A 122 -2.78 -5.94 2.69
N LEU A 123 -2.09 -5.93 3.83
CA LEU A 123 -2.52 -5.24 5.04
C LEU A 123 -2.76 -3.75 4.79
N ILE A 124 -1.81 -3.06 4.14
CA ILE A 124 -1.91 -1.62 3.84
C ILE A 124 -3.18 -1.34 3.02
N ALA A 125 -3.40 -2.09 1.94
CA ALA A 125 -4.58 -1.90 1.09
C ALA A 125 -5.89 -2.17 1.85
N VAL A 126 -5.97 -3.27 2.59
CA VAL A 126 -7.16 -3.62 3.38
C VAL A 126 -7.44 -2.58 4.46
N HIS A 127 -6.42 -2.12 5.17
CA HIS A 127 -6.53 -1.10 6.21
C HIS A 127 -7.18 0.17 5.67
N HIS A 128 -6.60 0.72 4.60
CA HIS A 128 -7.05 1.98 4.00
C HIS A 128 -8.43 1.86 3.38
N LEU A 129 -8.70 0.78 2.63
CA LEU A 129 -10.02 0.53 2.07
C LEU A 129 -11.07 0.36 3.16
N ASN A 130 -10.79 -0.41 4.21
CA ASN A 130 -11.75 -0.59 5.30
C ASN A 130 -12.08 0.74 5.99
N HIS A 131 -11.05 1.50 6.36
CA HIS A 131 -11.25 2.77 7.06
C HIS A 131 -12.00 3.78 6.19
N ARG A 132 -11.60 3.90 4.93
CA ARG A 132 -12.14 4.90 4.02
C ARG A 132 -13.55 4.57 3.54
N LEU A 133 -13.87 3.30 3.35
CA LEU A 133 -15.16 2.87 2.81
C LEU A 133 -16.20 2.53 3.89
N PHE A 134 -15.79 2.10 5.09
CA PHE A 134 -16.72 1.50 6.07
C PHE A 134 -16.64 2.05 7.51
N ARG A 135 -15.56 2.72 7.92
CA ARG A 135 -15.41 3.21 9.32
C ARG A 135 -15.48 4.73 9.49
N GLY A 136 -15.25 5.49 8.42
CA GLY A 136 -15.30 6.95 8.46
C GLY A 136 -16.71 7.51 8.25
N LYS A 137 -16.93 8.75 8.70
CA LYS A 137 -17.96 9.59 8.07
C LYS A 137 -17.55 9.79 6.61
N PRO A 138 -18.48 9.73 5.64
CA PRO A 138 -18.17 9.96 4.24
C PRO A 138 -17.77 11.42 4.01
N GLU A 139 -16.52 11.76 4.29
CA GLU A 139 -15.89 13.02 3.92
C GLU A 139 -15.29 12.83 2.52
N PHE A 140 -16.17 12.81 1.54
CA PHE A 140 -15.81 12.77 0.13
C PHE A 140 -16.31 14.06 -0.50
N SER A 141 -15.54 14.62 -1.41
CA SER A 141 -16.07 15.71 -2.23
C SER A 141 -17.21 15.16 -3.11
N PRO A 142 -18.22 15.97 -3.49
CA PRO A 142 -19.34 15.50 -4.31
C PRO A 142 -18.92 14.79 -5.61
N LYS A 143 -17.76 15.17 -6.18
CA LYS A 143 -17.18 14.54 -7.38
C LYS A 143 -16.67 13.12 -7.13
N ASP A 144 -16.28 12.79 -5.91
CA ASP A 144 -15.70 11.48 -5.58
C ASP A 144 -16.77 10.46 -5.18
N LYS A 145 -17.95 10.93 -4.75
CA LYS A 145 -19.05 10.06 -4.29
C LYS A 145 -19.38 8.91 -5.27
N PRO A 146 -19.50 9.12 -6.60
CA PRO A 146 -19.76 8.02 -7.52
C PRO A 146 -18.65 6.95 -7.53
N ILE A 147 -17.39 7.37 -7.31
CA ILE A 147 -16.25 6.47 -7.21
C ILE A 147 -16.40 5.61 -5.95
N PHE A 148 -16.68 6.22 -4.80
CA PHE A 148 -16.91 5.51 -3.55
C PHE A 148 -18.08 4.53 -3.62
N ASP A 149 -19.22 4.93 -4.18
CA ASP A 149 -20.38 4.06 -4.37
C ASP A 149 -20.04 2.85 -5.27
N ARG A 150 -19.17 3.03 -6.28
CA ARG A 150 -18.69 1.93 -7.10
C ARG A 150 -17.71 1.02 -6.35
N LEU A 151 -16.79 1.58 -5.56
CA LEU A 151 -15.85 0.79 -4.75
C LEU A 151 -16.59 -0.08 -3.74
N ILE A 152 -17.51 0.51 -2.97
CA ILE A 152 -18.35 -0.20 -1.98
C ILE A 152 -19.13 -1.34 -2.66
N ARG A 153 -19.82 -1.06 -3.78
CA ARG A 153 -20.52 -2.11 -4.55
C ARG A 153 -19.58 -3.22 -5.01
N SER A 154 -18.37 -2.88 -5.45
CA SER A 154 -17.38 -3.87 -5.90
C SER A 154 -16.92 -4.78 -4.76
N VAL A 155 -16.75 -4.24 -3.54
CA VAL A 155 -16.44 -5.03 -2.34
C VAL A 155 -17.59 -5.99 -2.02
N HIS A 156 -18.83 -5.50 -1.97
CA HIS A 156 -20.00 -6.35 -1.66
C HIS A 156 -20.21 -7.46 -2.70
N ASN A 157 -19.99 -7.15 -3.98
CA ASN A 157 -20.16 -8.09 -5.09
C ASN A 157 -18.97 -9.04 -5.29
N SER A 158 -17.90 -8.91 -4.50
CA SER A 158 -16.77 -9.82 -4.56
C SER A 158 -17.21 -11.26 -4.26
N LYS A 159 -16.88 -12.18 -5.17
CA LYS A 159 -17.10 -13.63 -5.00
C LYS A 159 -16.05 -14.28 -4.09
N ASN A 160 -14.97 -13.57 -3.77
CA ASN A 160 -13.96 -14.03 -2.83
C ASN A 160 -14.41 -13.68 -1.41
N ASP A 161 -15.04 -14.65 -0.73
CA ASP A 161 -15.58 -14.48 0.61
C ASP A 161 -14.51 -14.08 1.63
N LEU A 162 -13.30 -14.64 1.52
CA LEU A 162 -12.19 -14.30 2.41
C LEU A 162 -11.79 -12.83 2.26
N LEU A 163 -11.57 -12.38 1.01
CA LEU A 163 -11.26 -10.98 0.73
C LEU A 163 -12.39 -10.04 1.20
N ARG A 164 -13.65 -10.42 0.94
CA ARG A 164 -14.81 -9.64 1.37
C ARG A 164 -14.85 -9.51 2.89
N GLN A 165 -14.61 -10.60 3.63
CA GLN A 165 -14.52 -10.56 5.09
C GLN A 165 -13.37 -9.67 5.56
N HIS A 166 -12.17 -9.82 4.97
CA HIS A 166 -11.02 -8.97 5.30
C HIS A 166 -11.34 -7.48 5.11
N LEU A 167 -11.96 -7.10 3.99
CA LEU A 167 -12.28 -5.70 3.69
C LEU A 167 -13.40 -5.13 4.57
N LEU A 168 -14.43 -5.92 4.91
CA LEU A 168 -15.57 -5.44 5.71
C LEU A 168 -15.29 -5.45 7.21
N ARG A 169 -14.52 -6.43 7.69
CA ARG A 169 -14.35 -6.73 9.12
C ARG A 169 -12.95 -6.46 9.65
N TYR A 170 -12.05 -5.87 8.86
CA TYR A 170 -10.75 -5.45 9.36
C TYR A 170 -10.90 -4.63 10.66
N SER A 171 -10.11 -4.99 11.68
CA SER A 171 -10.14 -4.35 12.99
C SER A 171 -8.96 -3.41 13.21
N HIS A 172 -7.75 -3.97 13.28
CA HIS A 172 -6.51 -3.26 13.51
C HIS A 172 -5.32 -4.11 13.08
N PHE A 173 -4.15 -3.48 13.00
CA PHE A 173 -2.88 -4.16 12.76
C PHE A 173 -2.51 -4.99 13.99
N ASP A 174 -2.29 -6.29 13.79
CA ASP A 174 -1.77 -7.20 14.81
C ASP A 174 -0.78 -8.18 14.15
N PRO A 175 0.53 -8.03 14.37
CA PRO A 175 1.54 -8.87 13.73
C PRO A 175 1.45 -10.34 14.16
N LYS A 176 0.74 -10.65 15.24
CA LYS A 176 0.55 -12.03 15.73
C LYS A 176 -0.58 -12.77 15.02
N GLN A 177 -1.44 -12.05 14.29
CA GLN A 177 -2.56 -12.63 13.55
C GLN A 177 -2.16 -12.99 12.11
N PRO A 178 -2.88 -13.92 11.47
CA PRO A 178 -2.71 -14.19 10.04
C PRO A 178 -2.73 -12.90 9.22
N TYR A 179 -1.71 -12.75 8.36
CA TYR A 179 -1.54 -11.59 7.47
C TYR A 179 -1.36 -10.24 8.19
N GLY A 180 -1.05 -10.26 9.49
CA GLY A 180 -0.78 -9.06 10.26
C GLY A 180 -2.03 -8.26 10.65
N MET A 181 -3.22 -8.86 10.61
CA MET A 181 -4.47 -8.14 10.91
C MET A 181 -5.43 -8.92 11.77
N ALA A 182 -6.03 -8.23 12.75
CA ALA A 182 -7.18 -8.72 13.48
C ALA A 182 -8.48 -8.40 12.70
N ILE A 183 -9.46 -9.30 12.81
CA ILE A 183 -10.78 -9.16 12.18
C ILE A 183 -11.82 -9.11 13.31
N SER A 184 -12.78 -8.19 13.24
CA SER A 184 -13.88 -8.13 14.21
C SER A 184 -14.77 -9.36 14.09
N ALA A 185 -15.31 -9.84 15.22
CA ALA A 185 -16.29 -10.93 15.28
C ALA A 185 -17.58 -10.64 14.50
#